data_AF-A0A8B6MDA9-F1
#
_entry.id   AF-A0A8B6MDA9-F1
#
_cell.length_a   1.000
_cell.length_b   1.000
_cell.length_c   1.000
_cell.angle_alpha   90.00
_cell.angle_beta   90.00
_cell.angle_gamma   90.00
#
_symmetry.space_group_name_H-M   'P 1'
#
loop_
_entity.id
_entity.type
_entity.pdbx_description
1 polymer ?
#
loop_
_entity_poly.entity_id
_entity_poly.type
_entity_poly.pdbx_seq_one_letter_code
_entity_poly.pdbx_strand_id
1 'polypeptide(L)'
;MLRPNLSLRTGSLWLDAADDISRAFWARTRPGRLSPQMEITGEGIVFGPATILAGMEKDGRGRPRLVLDERRAAAILSTAFEQGIDPLFLARLRRAAGVWNEGEAALAQLHLIFADAPACDDPYLVLRLFVAEEMLKAGVGPDILLKAQGVDPGLFAEAGAPLVKAAYNPDQPRDAHGRWSGGGAEAEPAAYRGKGRLKAIGRFLEWLGSRARRFEREPGETKPPEPLRPETRPEPVQPGKRPEVSKPDYPLPRPGRGEPVDIPGLPGVKGTDISNPRTSSPNYDLDMTRDGFEASLREQGWKSEPTSAENVTNYFSPDGAKYSVRDDSKSHDGPSANYFHVDGAGRVDMKLRLRVNR
;
A
#
# COMPACT_ATOMS: atom_id res chain seq x y z
N MET A 1 -37.95 19.84 -20.75
CA MET A 1 -36.56 20.25 -20.43
C MET A 1 -35.95 19.21 -19.50
N LEU A 2 -35.11 18.30 -20.03
CA LEU A 2 -34.41 17.28 -19.27
C LEU A 2 -33.13 17.89 -18.68
N ARG A 3 -32.96 17.82 -17.36
CA ARG A 3 -31.69 18.22 -16.70
C ARG A 3 -30.62 17.15 -17.00
N PRO A 4 -29.42 17.53 -17.46
CA PRO A 4 -28.35 16.57 -17.70
C PRO A 4 -27.83 16.02 -16.36
N ASN A 5 -27.56 14.71 -16.37
CA ASN A 5 -27.10 13.90 -15.25
C ASN A 5 -25.64 14.24 -14.88
N LEU A 6 -25.43 15.18 -13.94
CA LEU A 6 -24.09 15.60 -13.48
C LEU A 6 -23.30 14.48 -12.77
N SER A 7 -23.97 13.40 -12.32
CA SER A 7 -23.34 12.34 -11.52
C SER A 7 -22.36 11.44 -12.29
N LEU A 8 -22.46 11.35 -13.62
CA LEU A 8 -21.60 10.46 -14.42
C LEU A 8 -20.30 11.12 -14.87
N ARG A 9 -20.24 12.46 -14.93
CA ARG A 9 -19.02 13.20 -15.34
C ARG A 9 -18.00 13.35 -14.21
N THR A 10 -18.44 13.39 -12.96
CA THR A 10 -17.53 13.43 -11.81
C THR A 10 -16.78 12.12 -11.64
N GLY A 11 -17.40 10.97 -11.92
CA GLY A 11 -16.76 9.66 -11.76
C GLY A 11 -15.55 9.40 -12.66
N SER A 12 -15.56 9.88 -13.91
CA SER A 12 -14.43 9.71 -14.83
C SER A 12 -13.24 10.59 -14.45
N LEU A 13 -13.49 11.83 -14.00
CA LEU A 13 -12.44 12.77 -13.59
C LEU A 13 -11.56 12.23 -12.44
N TRP A 14 -12.17 11.54 -11.47
CA TRP A 14 -11.44 10.95 -10.34
C TRP A 14 -10.62 9.71 -10.73
N LEU A 15 -11.05 8.96 -11.74
CA LEU A 15 -10.30 7.80 -12.24
C LEU A 15 -9.06 8.24 -13.00
N ASP A 16 -9.17 9.25 -13.86
CA ASP A 16 -8.04 9.78 -14.62
C ASP A 16 -6.97 10.37 -13.69
N ALA A 17 -7.38 11.16 -12.69
CA ALA A 17 -6.47 11.72 -11.70
C ALA A 17 -5.76 10.63 -10.87
N ALA A 18 -6.44 9.54 -10.54
CA ALA A 18 -5.84 8.45 -9.80
C ALA A 18 -4.83 7.64 -10.64
N ASP A 19 -5.08 7.49 -11.94
CA ASP A 19 -4.13 6.85 -12.85
C ASP A 19 -2.91 7.73 -13.09
N ASP A 20 -3.07 9.04 -13.16
CA ASP A 20 -1.94 9.99 -13.23
C ASP A 20 -1.09 9.96 -11.96
N ILE A 21 -1.72 9.98 -10.78
CA ILE A 21 -1.04 9.84 -9.48
C ILE A 21 -0.31 8.49 -9.40
N SER A 22 -0.94 7.41 -9.86
CA SER A 22 -0.32 6.08 -9.86
C SER A 22 0.89 6.03 -10.80
N ARG A 23 0.79 6.58 -12.02
CA ARG A 23 1.91 6.64 -12.96
C ARG A 23 3.06 7.48 -12.41
N ALA A 24 2.76 8.64 -11.82
CA ALA A 24 3.75 9.51 -11.21
C ALA A 24 4.45 8.84 -10.02
N PHE A 25 3.69 8.10 -9.19
CA PHE A 25 4.25 7.31 -8.09
C PHE A 25 5.28 6.31 -8.61
N TRP A 26 4.90 5.47 -9.57
CA TRP A 26 5.78 4.45 -10.14
C TRP A 26 6.99 4.99 -10.89
N ALA A 27 6.85 6.13 -11.55
CA ALA A 27 7.98 6.81 -12.18
C ALA A 27 9.02 7.23 -11.13
N ARG A 28 8.58 7.56 -9.91
CA ARG A 28 9.43 8.08 -8.83
C ARG A 28 9.97 6.99 -7.91
N THR A 29 9.26 5.88 -7.75
CA THR A 29 9.65 4.73 -6.91
C THR A 29 10.43 3.65 -7.66
N ARG A 30 10.93 3.94 -8.87
CA ARG A 30 11.78 2.99 -9.60
C ARG A 30 12.96 2.53 -8.72
N PRO A 31 13.39 1.25 -8.83
CA PRO A 31 14.54 0.74 -8.10
C PRO A 31 15.74 1.69 -8.20
N GLY A 32 16.32 2.06 -7.05
CA GLY A 32 17.47 2.98 -6.97
C GLY A 32 17.12 4.46 -6.76
N ARG A 33 15.83 4.84 -6.66
CA ARG A 33 15.40 6.22 -6.33
C ARG A 33 14.68 6.36 -4.98
N LEU A 34 14.58 5.27 -4.23
CA LEU A 34 14.04 5.29 -2.88
C LEU A 34 15.18 5.54 -1.89
N SER A 35 15.09 6.66 -1.17
CA SER A 35 16.00 6.97 -0.08
C SER A 35 15.40 6.39 1.20
N PRO A 36 15.95 5.27 1.75
CA PRO A 36 15.38 4.60 2.92
C PRO A 36 15.45 5.47 4.18
N GLN A 37 16.37 6.43 4.21
CA GLN A 37 16.57 7.39 5.29
C GLN A 37 16.55 8.81 4.72
N MET A 38 16.42 9.80 5.61
CA MET A 38 16.54 11.20 5.22
C MET A 38 18.00 11.52 4.86
N GLU A 39 18.18 12.17 3.71
CA GLU A 39 19.51 12.54 3.21
C GLU A 39 19.50 13.96 2.64
N ILE A 40 20.66 14.61 2.70
CA ILE A 40 20.85 15.91 2.05
C ILE A 40 21.42 15.69 0.65
N THR A 41 20.69 16.12 -0.36
CA THR A 41 21.06 16.03 -1.78
C THR A 41 21.19 17.43 -2.39
N GLY A 42 21.48 17.50 -3.69
CA GLY A 42 21.44 18.76 -4.43
C GLY A 42 20.04 19.40 -4.54
N GLU A 43 18.98 18.63 -4.28
CA GLU A 43 17.59 19.13 -4.29
C GLU A 43 17.13 19.60 -2.90
N GLY A 44 17.80 19.13 -1.84
CA GLY A 44 17.56 19.52 -0.46
C GLY A 44 17.52 18.33 0.50
N ILE A 45 16.73 18.41 1.58
CA ILE A 45 16.48 17.26 2.47
C ILE A 45 15.42 16.38 1.82
N VAL A 46 15.81 15.17 1.42
CA VAL A 46 14.99 14.21 0.69
C VAL A 46 14.65 13.02 1.57
N PHE A 47 13.43 12.49 1.43
CA PHE A 47 12.96 11.30 2.14
C PHE A 47 12.09 10.40 1.25
N GLY A 48 12.28 9.08 1.35
CA GLY A 48 11.47 8.09 0.65
C GLY A 48 11.51 8.25 -0.88
N PRO A 49 10.36 8.43 -1.56
CA PRO A 49 10.27 8.48 -3.02
C PRO A 49 10.67 9.85 -3.58
N ALA A 50 11.88 10.31 -3.25
CA ALA A 50 12.36 11.65 -3.57
C ALA A 50 11.44 12.78 -3.06
N THR A 51 10.81 12.61 -1.89
CA THR A 51 9.96 13.67 -1.30
C THR A 51 10.84 14.73 -0.67
N ILE A 52 10.71 15.98 -1.10
CA ILE A 52 11.55 17.08 -0.61
C ILE A 52 10.91 17.67 0.65
N LEU A 53 11.58 17.59 1.79
CA LEU A 53 11.13 18.17 3.07
C LEU A 53 11.65 19.60 3.26
N ALA A 54 12.87 19.87 2.82
CA ALA A 54 13.48 21.20 2.75
C ALA A 54 14.11 21.38 1.37
N GLY A 55 13.84 22.50 0.70
CA GLY A 55 14.35 22.75 -0.65
C GLY A 55 15.76 23.32 -0.63
N MET A 56 16.52 23.05 -1.70
CA MET A 56 17.78 23.72 -1.97
C MET A 56 17.53 24.99 -2.79
N GLU A 57 17.89 26.14 -2.23
CA GLU A 57 17.83 27.45 -2.89
C GLU A 57 19.24 28.01 -3.07
N LYS A 58 19.37 29.18 -3.71
CA LYS A 58 20.62 29.94 -3.75
C LYS A 58 20.48 31.17 -2.87
N ASP A 59 21.48 31.43 -2.03
CA ASP A 59 21.58 32.68 -1.28
C ASP A 59 21.92 33.87 -2.21
N GLY A 60 21.99 35.08 -1.64
CA GLY A 60 22.34 36.28 -2.41
C GLY A 60 23.74 36.28 -3.04
N ARG A 61 24.59 35.29 -2.71
CA ARG A 61 25.92 35.07 -3.29
C ARG A 61 25.94 33.88 -4.24
N GLY A 62 24.79 33.30 -4.55
CA GLY A 62 24.66 32.13 -5.42
C GLY A 62 25.06 30.80 -4.77
N ARG A 63 25.38 30.79 -3.46
CA ARG A 63 25.74 29.57 -2.74
C ARG A 63 24.47 28.78 -2.42
N PRO A 64 24.51 27.45 -2.52
CA PRO A 64 23.35 26.64 -2.20
C PRO A 64 23.00 26.80 -0.70
N ARG A 65 21.71 26.89 -0.38
CA ARG A 65 21.13 27.10 0.95
C ARG A 65 19.93 26.18 1.14
N LEU A 66 19.90 25.38 2.21
CA LEU A 66 18.71 24.66 2.62
C LEU A 66 17.69 25.62 3.23
N VAL A 67 16.47 25.59 2.69
CA VAL A 67 15.30 26.34 3.15
C VAL A 67 14.23 25.36 3.61
N LEU A 68 13.94 25.39 4.91
CA LEU A 68 12.94 24.53 5.53
C LEU A 68 11.66 25.33 5.78
N ASP A 69 10.58 24.96 5.08
CA ASP A 69 9.22 25.32 5.48
C ASP A 69 8.72 24.26 6.46
N GLU A 70 8.76 24.58 7.74
CA GLU A 70 8.39 23.65 8.81
C GLU A 70 6.93 23.24 8.76
N ARG A 71 6.01 24.12 8.35
CA ARG A 71 4.59 23.79 8.26
C ARG A 71 4.37 22.77 7.15
N ARG A 72 5.02 22.98 6.00
CA ARG A 72 4.99 22.03 4.89
C ARG A 72 5.59 20.68 5.29
N ALA A 73 6.77 20.69 5.92
CA ALA A 73 7.43 19.46 6.37
C ALA A 73 6.58 18.71 7.41
N ALA A 74 6.01 19.40 8.39
CA ALA A 74 5.12 18.82 9.39
C ALA A 74 3.88 18.18 8.74
N ALA A 75 3.25 18.86 7.78
CA ALA A 75 2.09 18.32 7.07
C ALA A 75 2.40 17.02 6.31
N ILE A 76 3.54 16.96 5.60
CA ILE A 76 3.99 15.76 4.89
C ILE A 76 4.24 14.63 5.88
N LEU A 77 5.06 14.89 6.90
CA LEU A 77 5.49 13.86 7.84
C LEU A 77 4.33 13.36 8.71
N SER A 78 3.45 14.25 9.18
CA SER A 78 2.25 13.83 9.93
C SER A 78 1.33 12.95 9.09
N THR A 79 1.18 13.26 7.80
CA THR A 79 0.40 12.43 6.89
C THR A 79 1.08 11.08 6.63
N ALA A 80 2.40 11.07 6.48
CA ALA A 80 3.19 9.86 6.24
C ALA A 80 3.21 8.90 7.42
N PHE A 81 3.32 9.43 8.64
CA PHE A 81 3.38 8.64 9.87
C PHE A 81 2.01 8.41 10.51
N GLU A 82 0.95 9.00 9.96
CA GLU A 82 -0.43 8.95 10.48
C GLU A 82 -0.56 9.41 11.94
N GLN A 83 0.31 10.33 12.36
CA GLN A 83 0.36 10.85 13.71
C GLN A 83 0.91 12.27 13.75
N GLY A 84 0.72 12.95 14.88
CA GLY A 84 1.44 14.18 15.18
C GLY A 84 2.95 13.97 15.12
N ILE A 85 3.68 14.97 14.63
CA ILE A 85 5.15 14.96 14.65
C ILE A 85 5.64 15.50 15.99
N ASP A 86 6.59 14.80 16.59
CA ASP A 86 7.31 15.31 17.76
C ASP A 86 7.97 16.64 17.41
N PRO A 87 7.69 17.73 18.14
CA PRO A 87 8.41 18.98 18.00
C PRO A 87 9.93 18.87 17.89
N LEU A 88 10.55 17.95 18.64
CA LEU A 88 12.00 17.74 18.60
C LEU A 88 12.47 17.25 17.23
N PHE A 89 11.63 16.50 16.51
CA PHE A 89 11.91 16.05 15.15
C PHE A 89 12.08 17.23 14.19
N LEU A 90 11.14 18.20 14.21
CA LEU A 90 11.24 19.41 13.39
C LEU A 90 12.41 20.30 13.81
N ALA A 91 12.68 20.39 15.12
CA ALA A 91 13.86 21.10 15.62
C ALA A 91 15.16 20.50 15.08
N ARG A 92 15.25 19.17 14.96
CA ARG A 92 16.39 18.47 14.34
C ARG A 92 16.49 18.74 12.84
N LEU A 93 15.38 18.76 12.10
CA LEU A 93 15.38 19.17 10.69
C LEU A 93 15.87 20.61 10.51
N ARG A 94 15.36 21.54 11.33
CA ARG A 94 15.80 22.95 11.32
C ARG A 94 17.30 23.05 11.61
N ARG A 95 17.78 22.31 12.60
CA ARG A 95 19.21 22.30 12.97
C ARG A 95 20.06 21.71 11.86
N ALA A 96 19.62 20.61 11.22
CA ALA A 96 20.30 20.04 10.07
C ALA A 96 20.44 21.06 8.93
N ALA A 97 19.36 21.77 8.58
CA ALA A 97 19.39 22.82 7.57
C ALA A 97 20.34 23.98 7.95
N GLY A 98 20.31 24.44 9.21
CA GLY A 98 21.18 25.50 9.70
C GLY A 98 22.66 25.14 9.65
N VAL A 99 23.03 23.98 10.18
CA VAL A 99 24.41 23.48 10.21
C VAL A 99 24.94 23.20 8.80
N TRP A 100 24.08 22.69 7.90
CA TRP A 100 24.46 22.53 6.50
C TRP A 100 24.74 23.88 5.83
N ASN A 101 23.92 24.91 6.12
CA ASN A 101 24.12 26.27 5.60
C ASN A 101 25.42 26.93 6.14
N GLU A 102 25.93 26.47 7.28
CA GLU A 102 27.21 26.88 7.86
C GLU A 102 28.41 26.16 7.19
N GLY A 103 28.16 25.20 6.30
CA GLY A 103 29.18 24.41 5.59
C GLY A 103 29.51 23.07 6.24
N GLU A 104 28.81 22.70 7.32
CA GLU A 104 29.09 21.51 8.13
C GLU A 104 28.23 20.31 7.72
N ALA A 105 28.44 19.80 6.50
CA ALA A 105 27.57 18.78 5.90
C ALA A 105 27.47 17.47 6.72
N ALA A 106 28.57 17.02 7.33
CA ALA A 106 28.59 15.80 8.15
C ALA A 106 27.75 15.94 9.42
N LEU A 107 27.85 17.08 10.10
CA LEU A 107 27.08 17.35 11.32
C LEU A 107 25.60 17.55 11.00
N ALA A 108 25.27 18.14 9.84
CA ALA A 108 23.90 18.21 9.35
C ALA A 108 23.29 16.81 9.14
N GLN A 109 24.04 15.88 8.52
CA GLN A 109 23.58 14.51 8.34
C GLN A 109 23.41 13.78 9.67
N LEU A 110 24.28 14.01 10.66
CA LEU A 110 24.10 13.47 12.02
C LEU A 110 22.79 13.94 12.65
N HIS A 111 22.41 15.21 12.47
CA HIS A 111 21.10 15.70 12.95
C HIS A 111 19.92 14.99 12.29
N LEU A 112 20.01 14.63 11.00
CA LEU A 112 18.98 13.84 10.32
C LEU A 112 18.92 12.41 10.83
N ILE A 113 20.07 11.77 11.05
CA ILE A 113 20.14 10.42 11.64
C ILE A 113 19.51 10.43 13.03
N PHE A 114 19.88 11.41 13.87
CA PHE A 114 19.30 11.55 15.20
C PHE A 114 17.84 11.94 15.18
N ALA A 115 17.28 12.49 14.09
CA ALA A 115 15.84 12.70 13.98
C ALA A 115 15.05 11.39 14.09
N ASP A 116 15.70 10.25 13.79
CA ASP A 116 15.16 8.90 13.98
C ASP A 116 13.83 8.69 13.25
N ALA A 117 13.79 9.13 11.99
CA ALA A 117 12.66 8.84 11.13
C ALA A 117 12.56 7.33 10.90
N PRO A 118 11.34 6.75 10.91
CA PRO A 118 11.12 5.39 10.46
C PRO A 118 11.74 5.19 9.07
N ALA A 119 12.39 4.05 8.85
CA ALA A 119 12.90 3.72 7.53
C ALA A 119 11.76 3.67 6.51
N CYS A 120 12.03 4.07 5.27
CA CYS A 120 11.10 3.94 4.15
C CYS A 120 11.09 2.53 3.55
N ASP A 121 10.97 1.52 4.39
CA ASP A 121 10.80 0.11 3.99
C ASP A 121 9.32 -0.30 3.90
N ASP A 122 8.43 0.40 4.62
CA ASP A 122 6.98 0.24 4.50
C ASP A 122 6.45 0.88 3.20
N PRO A 123 5.89 0.10 2.26
CA PRO A 123 5.33 0.63 1.02
C PRO A 123 4.17 1.61 1.26
N TYR A 124 3.45 1.50 2.38
CA TYR A 124 2.39 2.45 2.71
C TYR A 124 2.95 3.80 3.15
N LEU A 125 4.02 3.82 3.95
CA LEU A 125 4.72 5.05 4.31
C LEU A 125 5.23 5.77 3.04
N VAL A 126 5.85 5.04 2.12
CA VAL A 126 6.32 5.58 0.83
C VAL A 126 5.17 6.18 0.02
N LEU A 127 4.04 5.47 -0.07
CA LEU A 127 2.84 5.98 -0.76
C LEU A 127 2.27 7.23 -0.07
N ARG A 128 2.21 7.26 1.26
CA ARG A 128 1.69 8.40 2.01
C ARG A 128 2.57 9.64 1.88
N LEU A 129 3.91 9.49 1.90
CA LEU A 129 4.84 10.58 1.61
C LEU A 129 4.57 11.19 0.24
N PHE A 130 4.48 10.34 -0.78
CA PHE A 130 4.21 10.76 -2.15
C PHE A 130 2.87 11.49 -2.28
N VAL A 131 1.79 10.90 -1.77
CA VAL A 131 0.45 11.50 -1.86
C VAL A 131 0.38 12.83 -1.10
N ALA A 132 1.02 12.94 0.07
CA ALA A 132 1.07 14.18 0.82
C ALA A 132 1.77 15.29 0.03
N GLU A 133 2.89 15.00 -0.63
CA GLU A 133 3.59 15.96 -1.48
C GLU A 133 2.75 16.38 -2.69
N GLU A 134 2.11 15.43 -3.37
CA GLU A 134 1.27 15.71 -4.54
C GLU A 134 0.01 16.52 -4.17
N MET A 135 -0.58 16.28 -3.00
CA MET A 135 -1.68 17.11 -2.48
C MET A 135 -1.24 18.56 -2.29
N LEU A 136 -0.07 18.78 -1.71
CA LEU A 136 0.48 20.13 -1.52
C LEU A 136 0.77 20.81 -2.87
N LYS A 137 1.33 20.09 -3.85
CA LYS A 137 1.54 20.59 -5.22
C LYS A 137 0.23 20.94 -5.93
N ALA A 138 -0.84 20.19 -5.65
CA ALA A 138 -2.19 20.47 -6.14
C ALA A 138 -2.86 21.67 -5.42
N GLY A 139 -2.17 22.32 -4.49
CA GLY A 139 -2.65 23.52 -3.79
C GLY A 139 -3.43 23.23 -2.50
N VAL A 140 -3.47 21.98 -2.02
CA VAL A 140 -3.98 21.70 -0.67
C VAL A 140 -3.06 22.36 0.33
N GLY A 141 -3.60 23.24 1.18
CA GLY A 141 -2.80 23.94 2.19
C GLY A 141 -2.24 22.97 3.26
N PRO A 142 -1.02 23.21 3.78
CA PRO A 142 -0.44 22.41 4.86
C PRO A 142 -1.36 22.26 6.08
N ASP A 143 -2.04 23.34 6.46
CA ASP A 143 -2.98 23.38 7.59
C ASP A 143 -4.16 22.41 7.41
N ILE A 144 -4.60 22.16 6.17
CA ILE A 144 -5.69 21.22 5.88
C ILE A 144 -5.21 19.79 6.15
N LEU A 145 -3.99 19.46 5.72
CA LEU A 145 -3.39 18.15 5.97
C LEU A 145 -3.13 17.93 7.46
N LEU A 146 -2.58 18.92 8.16
CA LEU A 146 -2.37 18.85 9.62
C LEU A 146 -3.68 18.64 10.37
N LYS A 147 -4.73 19.43 10.07
CA LYS A 147 -6.06 19.25 10.66
C LYS A 147 -6.65 17.87 10.33
N ALA A 148 -6.40 17.35 9.13
CA ALA A 148 -6.84 16.01 8.74
C ALA A 148 -6.18 14.90 9.57
N GLN A 149 -4.98 15.14 10.10
CA GLN A 149 -4.29 14.24 11.05
C GLN A 149 -4.64 14.55 12.53
N GLY A 150 -5.57 15.48 12.78
CA GLY A 150 -5.91 15.91 14.14
C GLY A 150 -4.83 16.78 14.80
N VAL A 151 -3.87 17.29 14.03
CA VAL A 151 -2.81 18.17 14.52
C VAL A 151 -3.30 19.62 14.40
N ASP A 152 -3.20 20.38 15.49
CA ASP A 152 -3.49 21.81 15.47
C ASP A 152 -2.37 22.56 14.71
N PRO A 153 -2.67 23.23 13.57
CA PRO A 153 -1.66 24.00 12.85
C PRO A 153 -1.10 25.18 13.66
N GLY A 154 -1.82 25.63 14.69
CA GLY A 154 -1.37 26.67 15.62
C GLY A 154 -0.03 26.34 16.30
N LEU A 155 0.30 25.05 16.44
CA LEU A 155 1.58 24.58 16.98
C LEU A 155 2.79 25.00 16.13
N PHE A 156 2.58 25.33 14.85
CA PHE A 156 3.62 25.74 13.90
C PHE A 156 3.44 27.20 13.44
N ALA A 157 2.58 27.96 14.11
CA ALA A 157 2.18 29.29 13.63
C ALA A 157 3.31 30.33 13.72
N GLU A 158 4.20 30.18 14.69
CA GLU A 158 5.27 31.13 14.98
C GLU A 158 6.63 30.53 14.60
N ALA A 159 7.22 31.04 13.51
CA ALA A 159 8.59 30.73 13.14
C ALA A 159 9.52 31.20 14.26
N GLY A 160 10.01 30.25 15.07
CA GLY A 160 10.82 30.55 16.25
C GLY A 160 10.04 30.68 17.57
N ALA A 161 8.73 30.39 17.61
CA ALA A 161 8.13 30.06 18.89
C ALA A 161 8.88 28.84 19.45
N PRO A 162 9.38 28.92 20.69
CA PRO A 162 9.87 27.73 21.33
C PRO A 162 8.71 26.74 21.32
N LEU A 163 8.97 25.53 20.82
CA LEU A 163 8.08 24.36 20.88
C LEU A 163 7.74 23.93 22.34
N VAL A 164 8.01 24.83 23.28
CA VAL A 164 7.96 24.73 24.73
C VAL A 164 6.78 25.57 25.25
N LYS A 165 5.57 25.28 24.78
CA LYS A 165 4.48 25.21 25.76
C LYS A 165 4.41 23.84 26.43
N ALA A 166 5.26 22.89 26.03
CA ALA A 166 5.48 21.61 26.70
C ALA A 166 6.90 21.54 27.30
N ALA A 167 6.99 21.85 28.59
CA ALA A 167 7.85 21.23 29.60
C ALA A 167 9.39 21.19 29.49
N TYR A 168 10.10 21.64 28.44
CA TYR A 168 11.58 21.64 28.46
C TYR A 168 12.26 23.01 28.25
N ASN A 169 12.79 23.58 29.32
CA ASN A 169 13.70 24.73 29.30
C ASN A 169 15.02 24.32 30.00
N PRO A 170 16.17 24.26 29.29
CA PRO A 170 17.45 23.84 29.86
C PRO A 170 17.99 24.78 30.95
N ASP A 171 17.52 26.03 31.00
CA ASP A 171 17.89 27.02 32.01
C ASP A 171 16.95 27.04 33.23
N GLN A 172 15.97 26.13 33.31
CA GLN A 172 15.08 26.07 34.47
C GLN A 172 15.85 25.61 35.73
N PRO A 173 15.66 26.30 36.87
CA PRO A 173 16.35 25.96 38.10
C PRO A 173 16.01 24.55 38.56
N ARG A 174 17.04 23.76 38.86
CA ARG A 174 16.92 22.44 39.49
C ARG A 174 16.96 22.60 41.00
N ASP A 175 16.26 21.72 41.71
CA ASP A 175 16.40 21.61 43.15
C ASP A 175 17.74 20.94 43.52
N ALA A 176 18.05 20.91 44.82
CA ALA A 176 19.28 20.33 45.36
C ALA A 176 19.45 18.82 45.07
N HIS A 177 18.42 18.15 44.56
CA HIS A 177 18.42 16.74 44.19
C HIS A 177 18.36 16.52 42.66
N GLY A 178 18.53 17.59 41.87
CA GLY A 178 18.51 17.54 40.40
C GLY A 178 17.12 17.44 39.79
N ARG A 179 16.05 17.51 40.59
CA ARG A 179 14.66 17.49 40.12
C ARG A 179 14.23 18.90 39.72
N TRP A 180 13.17 18.96 38.92
CA TRP A 180 12.66 20.22 38.38
C TRP A 180 11.89 20.96 39.48
N SER A 181 12.29 22.20 39.78
CA SER A 181 11.72 22.96 40.91
C SER A 181 10.39 23.67 40.61
N GLY A 182 9.86 23.54 39.39
CA GLY A 182 8.59 24.13 38.97
C GLY A 182 7.50 23.09 38.77
N GLY A 183 6.52 23.06 39.67
CA GLY A 183 5.33 22.19 39.56
C GLY A 183 4.48 22.53 38.33
N GLY A 184 4.63 21.73 37.28
CA GLY A 184 3.64 21.57 36.22
C GLY A 184 3.09 20.16 36.33
N ALA A 185 1.79 20.04 36.63
CA ALA A 185 1.08 18.78 36.62
C ALA A 185 1.39 17.98 35.34
N GLU A 186 1.40 16.65 35.45
CA GLU A 186 1.31 15.71 34.33
C GLU A 186 0.04 15.99 33.51
N ALA A 187 0.06 17.06 32.72
CA ALA A 187 -0.82 17.19 31.59
C ALA A 187 -0.16 16.36 30.48
N GLU A 188 -0.62 15.12 30.29
CA GLU A 188 -0.53 14.51 28.97
C GLU A 188 -0.94 15.60 27.96
N PRO A 189 -0.13 15.91 26.94
CA PRO A 189 -0.52 16.89 25.95
C PRO A 189 -1.83 16.41 25.32
N ALA A 190 -2.92 17.14 25.60
CA ALA A 190 -4.27 16.84 25.13
C ALA A 190 -4.40 16.78 23.59
N ALA A 191 -3.31 17.05 22.86
CA ALA A 191 -3.23 17.00 21.40
C ALA A 191 -3.15 15.58 20.81
N TYR A 192 -2.89 14.52 21.58
CA TYR A 192 -2.64 13.17 21.02
C TYR A 192 -3.82 12.18 21.08
N ARG A 193 -5.00 12.60 21.53
CA ARG A 193 -6.16 11.69 21.72
C ARG A 193 -7.35 11.97 20.78
N GLY A 194 -7.07 12.12 19.48
CA GLY A 194 -8.10 12.22 18.44
C GLY A 194 -8.35 10.91 17.69
N LYS A 195 -8.81 9.83 18.35
CA LYS A 195 -9.09 8.50 17.72
C LYS A 195 -10.32 8.48 16.77
N GLY A 196 -10.72 9.60 16.18
CA GLY A 196 -11.95 9.64 15.40
C GLY A 196 -12.02 10.77 14.40
N ARG A 197 -11.45 10.55 13.20
CA ARG A 197 -11.67 11.21 11.88
C ARG A 197 -10.30 11.12 11.16
N LEU A 198 -10.11 10.46 10.02
CA LEU A 198 -10.86 10.46 8.76
C LEU A 198 -10.74 9.08 8.06
N LYS A 199 -11.81 8.29 8.07
CA LYS A 199 -11.89 7.05 7.28
C LYS A 199 -11.76 7.29 5.76
N ALA A 200 -11.97 8.51 5.27
CA ALA A 200 -12.00 8.81 3.83
C ALA A 200 -10.61 8.88 3.19
N ILE A 201 -9.65 9.59 3.81
CA ILE A 201 -8.26 9.65 3.31
C ILE A 201 -7.59 8.30 3.49
N GLY A 202 -7.77 7.64 4.65
CA GLY A 202 -7.31 6.27 4.86
C GLY A 202 -7.86 5.30 3.81
N ARG A 203 -9.16 5.35 3.49
CA ARG A 203 -9.76 4.53 2.42
C ARG A 203 -9.25 4.89 1.02
N PHE A 204 -8.98 6.16 0.75
CA PHE A 204 -8.41 6.59 -0.53
C PHE A 204 -6.96 6.10 -0.68
N LEU A 205 -6.15 6.19 0.37
CA LEU A 205 -4.79 5.67 0.42
C LEU A 205 -4.77 4.13 0.34
N GLU A 206 -5.69 3.45 1.03
CA GLU A 206 -5.85 2.00 0.97
C GLU A 206 -6.31 1.53 -0.42
N TRP A 207 -7.18 2.32 -1.06
CA TRP A 207 -7.61 2.11 -2.45
C TRP A 207 -6.44 2.33 -3.43
N LEU A 208 -5.67 3.41 -3.29
CA LEU A 208 -4.47 3.68 -4.08
C LEU A 208 -3.44 2.56 -3.89
N GLY A 209 -3.16 2.13 -2.65
CA GLY A 209 -2.26 1.01 -2.36
C GLY A 209 -2.75 -0.32 -2.96
N SER A 210 -4.06 -0.53 -3.02
CA SER A 210 -4.65 -1.69 -3.69
C SER A 210 -4.48 -1.66 -5.21
N ARG A 211 -4.48 -0.47 -5.82
CA ARG A 211 -4.22 -0.26 -7.26
C ARG A 211 -2.71 -0.33 -7.58
N ALA A 212 -1.87 0.18 -6.69
CA ALA A 212 -0.41 0.09 -6.77
C ALA A 212 0.05 -1.36 -6.93
N ARG A 213 -0.43 -2.27 -6.08
CA ARG A 213 -0.15 -3.73 -6.15
C ARG A 213 -0.55 -4.41 -7.47
N ARG A 214 -1.30 -3.73 -8.35
CA ARG A 214 -1.66 -4.24 -9.68
C ARG A 214 -0.55 -3.99 -10.71
N PHE A 215 0.20 -2.90 -10.57
CA PHE A 215 1.24 -2.49 -11.52
C PHE A 215 2.60 -3.18 -11.28
N GLU A 216 2.94 -3.54 -10.04
CA GLU A 216 4.15 -4.35 -9.73
C GLU A 216 4.15 -5.73 -10.41
N ARG A 217 2.99 -6.18 -10.89
CA ARG A 217 2.80 -7.49 -11.52
C ARG A 217 2.83 -7.47 -13.04
N GLU A 218 2.98 -6.31 -13.67
CA GLU A 218 3.21 -6.20 -15.12
C GLU A 218 4.65 -5.73 -15.41
N PRO A 219 5.69 -6.53 -15.18
CA PRO A 219 6.91 -6.36 -15.96
C PRO A 219 6.57 -6.83 -17.38
N GLY A 220 6.35 -5.88 -18.28
CA GLY A 220 6.29 -6.18 -19.69
C GLY A 220 7.57 -6.90 -20.12
N GLU A 221 7.46 -8.18 -20.46
CA GLU A 221 8.38 -8.84 -21.37
C GLU A 221 8.30 -8.12 -22.72
N THR A 222 9.08 -7.06 -22.90
CA THR A 222 9.52 -6.69 -24.24
C THR A 222 10.54 -7.74 -24.67
N LYS A 223 10.05 -8.81 -25.30
CA LYS A 223 10.87 -9.78 -26.02
C LYS A 223 11.85 -9.03 -26.93
N PRO A 224 13.17 -9.33 -26.89
CA PRO A 224 14.08 -8.87 -27.94
C PRO A 224 13.64 -9.48 -29.28
N PRO A 225 13.84 -8.80 -30.42
CA PRO A 225 13.50 -9.36 -31.72
C PRO A 225 14.25 -10.67 -31.95
N GLU A 226 13.47 -11.71 -32.21
CA GLU A 226 13.92 -13.09 -32.38
C GLU A 226 14.82 -13.18 -33.63
N PRO A 227 16.08 -13.66 -33.52
CA PRO A 227 16.92 -13.86 -34.69
C PRO A 227 16.37 -15.04 -35.50
N LEU A 228 16.18 -14.81 -36.79
CA LEU A 228 15.70 -15.78 -37.78
C LEU A 228 16.46 -17.11 -37.65
N ARG A 229 15.78 -18.17 -37.19
CA ARG A 229 16.32 -19.53 -37.22
C ARG A 229 16.14 -20.14 -38.61
N PRO A 230 17.16 -20.81 -39.16
CA PRO A 230 17.05 -21.52 -40.42
C PRO A 230 16.21 -22.80 -40.26
N GLU A 231 15.42 -23.08 -41.28
CA GLU A 231 14.66 -24.33 -41.43
C GLU A 231 15.61 -25.53 -41.40
N THR A 232 15.33 -26.53 -40.56
CA THR A 232 15.61 -27.92 -40.93
C THR A 232 14.90 -28.98 -40.06
N ARG A 233 14.16 -29.81 -40.80
CA ARG A 233 14.00 -31.28 -40.73
C ARG A 233 13.15 -31.91 -39.60
N PRO A 234 12.17 -32.76 -39.94
CA PRO A 234 11.34 -33.46 -38.95
C PRO A 234 12.08 -34.66 -38.35
N GLU A 235 12.02 -34.80 -37.03
CA GLU A 235 12.41 -36.02 -36.30
C GLU A 235 11.23 -36.99 -36.13
N PRO A 236 11.51 -38.29 -35.89
CA PRO A 236 10.50 -39.34 -35.88
C PRO A 236 9.65 -39.34 -34.61
N VAL A 237 8.39 -39.74 -34.79
CA VAL A 237 7.34 -39.83 -33.76
C VAL A 237 7.72 -40.80 -32.63
N GLN A 238 7.83 -40.29 -31.40
CA GLN A 238 7.89 -41.13 -30.19
C GLN A 238 6.47 -41.45 -29.69
N PRO A 239 6.15 -42.73 -29.39
CA PRO A 239 4.89 -43.10 -28.77
C PRO A 239 4.98 -42.97 -27.25
N GLY A 240 4.06 -42.24 -26.63
CA GLY A 240 3.87 -42.28 -25.16
C GLY A 240 3.80 -40.95 -24.41
N LYS A 241 3.63 -39.80 -25.07
CA LYS A 241 3.31 -38.56 -24.35
C LYS A 241 1.83 -38.56 -23.96
N ARG A 242 1.57 -38.70 -22.66
CA ARG A 242 0.29 -38.34 -22.03
C ARG A 242 -0.12 -36.95 -22.54
N PRO A 243 -1.37 -36.73 -22.98
CA PRO A 243 -1.78 -35.44 -23.51
C PRO A 243 -1.45 -34.36 -22.49
N GLU A 244 -0.61 -33.42 -22.90
CA GLU A 244 -0.27 -32.23 -22.15
C GLU A 244 -1.57 -31.43 -22.05
N VAL A 245 -2.27 -31.56 -20.92
CA VAL A 245 -3.45 -30.74 -20.64
C VAL A 245 -2.93 -29.32 -20.56
N SER A 246 -3.26 -28.50 -21.58
CA SER A 246 -2.87 -27.10 -21.64
C SER A 246 -3.24 -26.43 -20.33
N LYS A 247 -2.24 -25.83 -19.66
CA LYS A 247 -2.48 -25.06 -18.44
C LYS A 247 -3.55 -24.00 -18.75
N PRO A 248 -4.65 -23.91 -17.98
CA PRO A 248 -5.62 -22.86 -18.21
C PRO A 248 -4.98 -21.49 -17.95
N ASP A 249 -5.29 -20.51 -18.79
CA ASP A 249 -4.88 -19.12 -18.56
C ASP A 249 -5.56 -18.61 -17.28
N TYR A 250 -4.74 -18.21 -16.30
CA TYR A 250 -5.22 -17.61 -15.06
C TYR A 250 -5.12 -16.07 -15.11
N PRO A 251 -6.09 -15.33 -14.53
CA PRO A 251 -7.29 -15.81 -13.84
C PRO A 251 -8.26 -16.50 -14.81
N LEU A 252 -9.00 -17.50 -14.32
CA LEU A 252 -9.96 -18.25 -15.13
C LEU A 252 -10.86 -17.29 -15.93
N PRO A 253 -11.17 -17.64 -17.19
CA PRO A 253 -12.03 -16.82 -18.03
C PRO A 253 -13.36 -16.56 -17.31
N ARG A 254 -13.85 -15.33 -17.45
CA ARG A 254 -15.19 -14.92 -17.01
C ARG A 254 -16.10 -14.96 -18.24
N PRO A 255 -16.68 -16.13 -18.60
CA PRO A 255 -17.47 -16.25 -19.83
C PRO A 255 -18.74 -15.38 -19.81
N GLY A 256 -19.16 -14.91 -18.63
CA GLY A 256 -20.35 -14.08 -18.46
C GLY A 256 -21.28 -14.70 -17.44
N ARG A 257 -22.06 -13.85 -16.75
CA ARG A 257 -22.95 -14.29 -15.67
C ARG A 257 -23.95 -15.33 -16.20
N GLY A 258 -24.00 -16.49 -15.54
CA GLY A 258 -24.89 -17.60 -15.89
C GLY A 258 -24.25 -18.68 -16.76
N GLU A 259 -23.07 -18.44 -17.32
CA GLU A 259 -22.38 -19.43 -18.16
C GLU A 259 -21.67 -20.49 -17.30
N PRO A 260 -21.69 -21.77 -17.72
CA PRO A 260 -20.99 -22.84 -17.04
C PRO A 260 -19.48 -22.77 -17.25
N VAL A 261 -18.71 -22.99 -16.19
CA VAL A 261 -17.24 -23.00 -16.18
C VAL A 261 -16.73 -24.29 -15.57
N ASP A 262 -15.71 -24.89 -16.20
CA ASP A 262 -14.99 -26.03 -15.63
C ASP A 262 -14.25 -25.65 -14.35
N ILE A 263 -14.46 -26.44 -13.30
CA ILE A 263 -13.78 -26.25 -12.03
C ILE A 263 -12.39 -26.90 -12.08
N PRO A 264 -11.29 -26.15 -11.85
CA PRO A 264 -9.93 -26.70 -11.92
C PRO A 264 -9.74 -27.91 -11.01
N GLY A 265 -9.17 -28.96 -11.59
CA GLY A 265 -8.87 -30.22 -10.89
C GLY A 265 -10.07 -31.09 -10.56
N LEU A 266 -11.26 -30.76 -11.09
CA LEU A 266 -12.50 -31.53 -10.91
C LEU A 266 -13.18 -31.76 -12.27
N PRO A 267 -12.74 -32.78 -13.05
CA PRO A 267 -13.29 -33.04 -14.37
C PRO A 267 -14.79 -33.35 -14.30
N GLY A 268 -15.57 -32.75 -15.19
CA GLY A 268 -17.02 -32.92 -15.25
C GLY A 268 -17.82 -32.07 -14.24
N VAL A 269 -17.15 -31.37 -13.33
CA VAL A 269 -17.79 -30.45 -12.38
C VAL A 269 -17.82 -29.06 -12.99
N LYS A 270 -19.04 -28.51 -13.14
CA LYS A 270 -19.28 -27.20 -13.74
C LYS A 270 -19.87 -26.24 -12.70
N GLY A 271 -19.28 -25.05 -12.55
CA GLY A 271 -19.84 -23.94 -11.77
C GLY A 271 -20.55 -22.92 -12.66
N THR A 272 -21.52 -22.20 -12.13
CA THR A 272 -22.24 -21.11 -12.83
C THR A 272 -21.63 -19.77 -12.44
N ASP A 273 -21.21 -18.94 -13.40
CA ASP A 273 -20.63 -17.63 -13.09
C ASP A 273 -21.66 -16.68 -12.46
N ILE A 274 -21.40 -16.28 -11.22
CA ILE A 274 -22.18 -15.29 -10.46
C ILE A 274 -21.34 -14.07 -10.10
N SER A 275 -20.21 -13.88 -10.79
CA SER A 275 -19.24 -12.82 -10.53
C SER A 275 -19.90 -11.45 -10.65
N ASN A 276 -19.62 -10.59 -9.68
CA ASN A 276 -19.87 -9.17 -9.84
C ASN A 276 -18.70 -8.58 -10.66
N PRO A 277 -18.94 -7.81 -11.73
CA PRO A 277 -17.86 -7.17 -12.49
C PRO A 277 -16.91 -6.34 -11.62
N ARG A 278 -17.37 -5.86 -10.47
CA ARG A 278 -16.60 -5.06 -9.51
C ARG A 278 -15.73 -5.89 -8.55
N THR A 279 -15.87 -7.22 -8.49
CA THR A 279 -15.04 -8.06 -7.61
C THR A 279 -13.76 -8.51 -8.30
N SER A 280 -12.66 -8.50 -7.56
CA SER A 280 -11.33 -8.86 -8.07
C SER A 280 -11.23 -10.35 -8.41
N SER A 281 -11.87 -11.21 -7.63
CA SER A 281 -11.90 -12.65 -7.87
C SER A 281 -13.25 -13.05 -8.48
N PRO A 282 -13.26 -13.91 -9.52
CA PRO A 282 -14.45 -14.61 -9.98
C PRO A 282 -15.13 -15.38 -8.85
N ASN A 283 -16.45 -15.49 -8.94
CA ASN A 283 -17.29 -16.19 -7.98
C ASN A 283 -18.25 -17.08 -8.76
N TYR A 284 -18.27 -18.37 -8.44
CA TYR A 284 -19.12 -19.35 -9.10
C TYR A 284 -20.04 -20.03 -8.10
N ASP A 285 -21.27 -20.31 -8.54
CA ASP A 285 -22.22 -21.14 -7.81
C ASP A 285 -22.07 -22.59 -8.24
N LEU A 286 -21.99 -23.51 -7.30
CA LEU A 286 -21.87 -24.94 -7.57
C LEU A 286 -23.04 -25.68 -6.91
N ASP A 287 -23.84 -26.38 -7.71
CA ASP A 287 -24.93 -27.23 -7.21
C ASP A 287 -24.38 -28.56 -6.65
N MET A 288 -23.51 -28.44 -5.66
CA MET A 288 -22.85 -29.55 -4.98
C MET A 288 -22.69 -29.18 -3.51
N THR A 289 -22.92 -30.15 -2.63
CA THR A 289 -22.74 -29.96 -1.19
C THR A 289 -21.25 -29.93 -0.82
N ARG A 290 -20.93 -29.47 0.39
CA ARG A 290 -19.54 -29.51 0.90
C ARG A 290 -18.96 -30.92 0.83
N ASP A 291 -19.68 -31.90 1.35
CA ASP A 291 -19.20 -33.29 1.41
C ASP A 291 -19.01 -33.88 0.02
N GLY A 292 -19.91 -33.58 -0.92
CA GLY A 292 -19.78 -33.98 -2.31
C GLY A 292 -18.52 -33.38 -2.95
N PHE A 293 -18.28 -32.09 -2.71
CA PHE A 293 -17.10 -31.39 -3.24
C PHE A 293 -15.79 -31.97 -2.69
N GLU A 294 -15.73 -32.19 -1.38
CA GLU A 294 -14.56 -32.80 -0.73
C GLU A 294 -14.32 -34.25 -1.20
N ALA A 295 -15.39 -35.03 -1.40
CA ALA A 295 -15.29 -36.38 -1.94
C ALA A 295 -14.72 -36.37 -3.37
N SER A 296 -15.19 -35.47 -4.24
CA SER A 296 -14.65 -35.31 -5.60
C SER A 296 -13.18 -34.91 -5.59
N LEU A 297 -12.75 -34.00 -4.68
CA LEU A 297 -11.33 -33.65 -4.56
C LEU A 297 -10.47 -34.87 -4.20
N ARG A 298 -10.90 -35.67 -3.22
CA ARG A 298 -10.17 -36.90 -2.82
C ARG A 298 -10.11 -37.93 -3.95
N GLU A 299 -11.20 -38.09 -4.70
CA GLU A 299 -11.25 -38.98 -5.88
C GLU A 299 -10.24 -38.55 -6.95
N GLN A 300 -10.03 -37.24 -7.13
CA GLN A 300 -9.02 -36.68 -8.04
C GLN A 300 -7.60 -36.66 -7.45
N GLY A 301 -7.38 -37.32 -6.30
CA GLY A 301 -6.07 -37.47 -5.68
C GLY A 301 -5.58 -36.24 -4.90
N TRP A 302 -6.47 -35.31 -4.57
CA TRP A 302 -6.13 -34.19 -3.69
C TRP A 302 -5.98 -34.66 -2.25
N LYS A 303 -4.96 -34.15 -1.56
CA LYS A 303 -4.66 -34.49 -0.16
C LYS A 303 -5.20 -33.41 0.77
N SER A 304 -5.96 -33.81 1.78
CA SER A 304 -6.48 -32.89 2.79
C SER A 304 -5.46 -32.65 3.90
N GLU A 305 -5.34 -31.40 4.34
CA GLU A 305 -4.63 -31.01 5.55
C GLU A 305 -5.56 -30.17 6.44
N PRO A 306 -5.73 -30.54 7.72
CA PRO A 306 -6.48 -29.73 8.66
C PRO A 306 -5.72 -28.43 8.93
N THR A 307 -6.46 -27.35 9.18
CA THR A 307 -5.88 -26.07 9.58
C THR A 307 -6.16 -25.80 11.06
N SER A 308 -5.40 -24.88 11.66
CA SER A 308 -5.66 -24.41 13.03
C SER A 308 -6.95 -23.58 13.14
N ALA A 309 -7.53 -23.15 12.02
CA ALA A 309 -8.81 -22.48 12.00
C ALA A 309 -9.92 -23.53 12.09
N GLU A 310 -10.79 -23.37 13.08
CA GLU A 310 -12.01 -24.17 13.18
C GLU A 310 -12.80 -24.07 11.88
N ASN A 311 -13.29 -25.21 11.39
CA ASN A 311 -14.16 -25.32 10.21
C ASN A 311 -13.51 -24.97 8.86
N VAL A 312 -12.17 -25.00 8.76
CA VAL A 312 -11.45 -24.85 7.48
C VAL A 312 -10.54 -26.05 7.21
N THR A 313 -10.71 -26.64 6.03
CA THR A 313 -9.88 -27.76 5.53
C THR A 313 -9.20 -27.35 4.24
N ASN A 314 -7.87 -27.50 4.17
CA ASN A 314 -7.13 -27.29 2.94
C ASN A 314 -7.01 -28.60 2.17
N TYR A 315 -7.10 -28.53 0.85
CA TYR A 315 -6.88 -29.63 -0.06
C TYR A 315 -5.79 -29.22 -1.04
N PHE A 316 -4.76 -30.03 -1.20
CA PHE A 316 -3.63 -29.78 -2.09
C PHE A 316 -3.60 -30.79 -3.23
N SER A 317 -3.46 -30.30 -4.45
CA SER A 317 -3.28 -31.16 -5.62
C SER A 317 -1.84 -31.65 -5.74
N PRO A 318 -1.60 -32.70 -6.54
CA PRO A 318 -0.24 -33.18 -6.82
C PRO A 318 0.67 -32.13 -7.49
N ASP A 319 0.09 -31.18 -8.22
CA ASP A 319 0.81 -30.08 -8.88
C ASP A 319 0.96 -28.83 -7.99
N GLY A 320 0.43 -28.84 -6.76
CA GLY A 320 0.66 -27.81 -5.75
C GLY A 320 -0.42 -26.71 -5.64
N ALA A 321 -1.50 -26.81 -6.41
CA ALA A 321 -2.65 -25.93 -6.26
C ALA A 321 -3.40 -26.28 -4.96
N LYS A 322 -4.22 -25.35 -4.48
CA LYS A 322 -4.91 -25.48 -3.19
C LYS A 322 -6.37 -25.07 -3.27
N TYR A 323 -7.24 -25.86 -2.65
CA TYR A 323 -8.57 -25.43 -2.23
C TYR A 323 -8.61 -25.24 -0.71
N SER A 324 -9.13 -24.11 -0.22
CA SER A 324 -9.52 -23.94 1.18
C SER A 324 -11.04 -23.99 1.29
N VAL A 325 -11.56 -25.08 1.86
CA VAL A 325 -12.98 -25.36 2.02
C VAL A 325 -13.41 -25.00 3.44
N ARG A 326 -14.57 -24.35 3.59
CA ARG A 326 -15.11 -23.89 4.88
C ARG A 326 -16.61 -24.14 5.00
N ASP A 327 -17.07 -24.38 6.22
CA ASP A 327 -18.49 -24.58 6.54
C ASP A 327 -19.35 -23.35 6.30
N ASP A 328 -18.83 -22.18 6.69
CA ASP A 328 -19.58 -20.94 6.58
C ASP A 328 -18.68 -19.79 6.12
N SER A 329 -19.25 -18.97 5.26
CA SER A 329 -18.68 -17.76 4.73
C SER A 329 -19.57 -16.59 5.09
N LYS A 330 -19.03 -15.63 5.83
CA LYS A 330 -19.71 -14.37 6.20
C LYS A 330 -20.37 -13.63 5.02
N SER A 331 -19.92 -13.88 3.79
CA SER A 331 -20.42 -13.22 2.59
C SER A 331 -21.58 -13.95 1.89
N HIS A 332 -21.82 -15.22 2.23
CA HIS A 332 -22.84 -16.04 1.58
C HIS A 332 -23.74 -16.80 2.55
N ASP A 333 -23.37 -16.90 3.84
CA ASP A 333 -24.13 -17.64 4.86
C ASP A 333 -24.29 -19.12 4.47
N GLY A 334 -23.15 -19.80 4.33
CA GLY A 334 -23.09 -21.16 3.80
C GLY A 334 -21.70 -21.62 3.35
N PRO A 335 -21.58 -22.90 2.96
CA PRO A 335 -20.31 -23.52 2.65
C PRO A 335 -19.69 -22.93 1.40
N SER A 336 -18.37 -22.84 1.40
CA SER A 336 -17.64 -22.27 0.26
C SER A 336 -16.24 -22.84 0.14
N ALA A 337 -15.68 -22.75 -1.05
CA ALA A 337 -14.29 -23.08 -1.31
C ALA A 337 -13.57 -21.91 -1.99
N ASN A 338 -12.33 -21.67 -1.61
CA ASN A 338 -11.45 -20.73 -2.29
C ASN A 338 -10.35 -21.52 -3.00
N TYR A 339 -10.17 -21.29 -4.29
CA TYR A 339 -9.08 -21.86 -5.06
C TYR A 339 -7.87 -20.92 -5.08
N PHE A 340 -6.69 -21.51 -5.00
CA PHE A 340 -5.39 -20.86 -5.11
C PHE A 340 -4.55 -21.66 -6.10
N HIS A 341 -4.10 -21.02 -7.17
CA HIS A 341 -3.14 -21.56 -8.11
C HIS A 341 -1.74 -21.64 -7.48
N VAL A 342 -0.89 -22.53 -8.00
CA VAL A 342 0.50 -22.76 -7.55
C VAL A 342 1.32 -21.47 -7.55
N ASP A 343 1.22 -20.71 -8.65
CA ASP A 343 1.92 -19.44 -8.84
C ASP A 343 1.18 -18.25 -8.20
N GLY A 344 0.03 -18.52 -7.57
CA GLY A 344 -0.75 -17.52 -6.86
C GLY A 344 -0.01 -17.10 -5.60
N ALA A 345 0.41 -15.84 -5.51
CA ALA A 345 1.06 -15.25 -4.34
C ALA A 345 0.10 -15.10 -3.12
N GLY A 346 -0.50 -16.21 -2.68
CA GLY A 346 -1.45 -16.32 -1.58
C GLY A 346 -2.83 -15.68 -1.83
N ARG A 347 -3.12 -15.23 -3.06
CA ARG A 347 -4.42 -14.63 -3.39
C ARG A 347 -5.42 -15.68 -3.86
N VAL A 348 -6.69 -15.46 -3.56
CA VAL A 348 -7.78 -16.31 -4.03
C VAL A 348 -8.04 -16.02 -5.51
N ASP A 349 -7.76 -17.01 -6.35
CA ASP A 349 -7.98 -16.95 -7.80
C ASP A 349 -9.44 -17.14 -8.14
N MET A 350 -10.17 -17.96 -7.38
CA MET A 350 -11.58 -18.24 -7.61
C MET A 350 -12.30 -18.55 -6.29
N LYS A 351 -13.55 -18.10 -6.19
CA LYS A 351 -14.45 -18.44 -5.08
C LYS A 351 -15.58 -19.33 -5.58
N LEU A 352 -15.90 -20.36 -4.82
CA LEU A 352 -17.00 -21.28 -5.07
C LEU A 352 -18.00 -21.18 -3.92
N ARG A 353 -19.28 -21.03 -4.26
CA ARG A 353 -20.39 -21.19 -3.32
C ARG A 353 -20.92 -22.61 -3.46
N LEU A 354 -21.00 -23.31 -2.33
CA LEU A 354 -21.45 -24.69 -2.28
C LEU A 354 -22.86 -24.72 -1.70
N ARG A 355 -23.62 -25.75 -2.05
CA ARG A 355 -24.96 -25.95 -1.55
C ARG A 355 -24.94 -26.36 -0.07
N VAL A 356 -25.83 -25.77 0.72
CA VAL A 356 -26.08 -26.16 2.11
C VAL A 356 -26.76 -27.54 2.13
N ASN A 357 -26.28 -28.47 2.96
CA ASN A 357 -27.00 -29.70 3.27
C ASN A 357 -28.33 -29.31 3.94
N ARG A 358 -29.45 -29.49 3.24
CA ARG A 358 -30.80 -29.25 3.78
C ARG A 358 -31.40 -30.52 4.35
#